data_AF-A0A6M0C3E4-F1
#
_entry.id   AF-A0A6M0C3E4-F1
#
_cell.length_a   1.000
_cell.length_b   1.000
_cell.length_c   1.000
_cell.angle_alpha   90.00
_cell.angle_beta   90.00
_cell.angle_gamma   90.00
#
_symmetry.space_group_name_H-M   'P 1'
#
loop_
_entity.id
_entity.type
_entity.pdbx_description
1 polymer ?
#
loop_
_entity_poly.entity_id
_entity_poly.type
_entity_poly.pdbx_seq_one_letter_code
_entity_poly.pdbx_strand_id
1 'polypeptide(L)'
;GENKDFEKFCTYCAFKKDYPESVINEELEDIFVGSPGDIGIDGMAIIANDTLITDRETLGEVMKAKEVKINFVFVQAKNKSQFNRQEFLDFTGGVREVFRKLSPEKPPTRRASTLIQEKIQLVTELMQRYSEEKSFESAKPTCKLYYLLNADTLSLSEFTENLVEKEQEKLHTTYFENVEIKVEGINYIQQLYKNTWSKPIAQVKFDKQTTLPEIRGITQAFIGVLPCSEFMKIITHEDGKIRSSVFEENVRAYDKRFSVNQDMTKTMQSPEKDWFAILNNGVTIVARESKQVGNQITLIDYQIVNGCQTSHVIYENRNNPGIENVLVTVKIISTDDQNIINKITYATNNQTPVKEKNLQDLLKFHKKLEELYDACKIFGKNGEKVNRLYYERREAQYVARTDVIQARVVSTTRQAKCFAGMFLDIPHLSAGHYNKIKDKVGQEIFVDNHNLLPYYTSALGYYEVLKIMNNASHKEKLGSYKKFKFHILMIIKYLVAGLNQPKPNNKQMETYCHPIVEVLDSVLEPKNRSIYLKRSVYSAVNMIIKTAMVYVKITKNKEYRQPTNYPGLNEDEGFTNYLKEYLQAIAKSDAI
;
A
#
# COMPACT_ATOMS: atom_id res chain seq x y z
N GLY A 1 2.56 -20.08 -11.49
CA GLY A 1 2.53 -20.64 -12.85
C GLY A 1 2.85 -19.49 -13.76
N GLU A 2 3.84 -19.64 -14.61
CA GLU A 2 4.61 -18.51 -15.19
C GLU A 2 3.73 -17.36 -15.72
N ASN A 3 2.68 -17.65 -16.48
CA ASN A 3 1.78 -16.62 -17.00
C ASN A 3 1.09 -15.79 -15.90
N LYS A 4 0.56 -16.44 -14.86
CA LYS A 4 -0.07 -15.73 -13.73
C LYS A 4 0.93 -14.94 -12.89
N ASP A 5 2.17 -15.44 -12.81
CA ASP A 5 3.22 -14.75 -12.07
C ASP A 5 3.67 -13.50 -12.84
N PHE A 6 3.74 -13.59 -14.18
CA PHE A 6 3.95 -12.44 -15.07
C PHE A 6 2.82 -11.42 -14.98
N GLU A 7 1.56 -11.87 -15.01
CA GLU A 7 0.39 -10.98 -14.87
C GLU A 7 0.44 -10.20 -13.55
N LYS A 8 0.75 -10.88 -12.44
CA LYS A 8 0.90 -10.24 -11.13
C LYS A 8 2.08 -9.28 -11.05
N PHE A 9 3.19 -9.63 -11.67
CA PHE A 9 4.39 -8.79 -11.70
C PHE A 9 4.12 -7.49 -12.47
N CYS A 10 3.55 -7.58 -13.66
CA CYS A 10 3.15 -6.43 -14.48
C CYS A 10 2.11 -5.56 -13.78
N THR A 11 1.10 -6.17 -13.15
CA THR A 11 0.16 -5.50 -12.24
C THR A 11 0.93 -4.69 -11.20
N TYR A 12 1.75 -5.33 -10.37
CA TYR A 12 2.55 -4.66 -9.34
C TYR A 12 3.34 -3.45 -9.87
N CYS A 13 4.08 -3.62 -10.98
CA CYS A 13 4.88 -2.56 -11.58
C CYS A 13 4.04 -1.35 -12.05
N ALA A 14 2.87 -1.60 -12.66
CA ALA A 14 1.99 -0.55 -13.15
C ALA A 14 1.38 0.29 -12.01
N PHE A 15 0.99 -0.35 -10.90
CA PHE A 15 0.40 0.37 -9.76
C PHE A 15 1.44 1.11 -8.93
N LYS A 16 2.67 0.58 -8.78
CA LYS A 16 3.72 1.22 -7.98
C LYS A 16 4.20 2.56 -8.52
N LYS A 17 4.05 2.78 -9.83
CA LYS A 17 4.32 4.09 -10.41
C LYS A 17 3.50 5.20 -9.76
N ASP A 18 2.26 4.91 -9.38
CA ASP A 18 1.27 5.89 -8.95
C ASP A 18 0.92 5.78 -7.45
N TYR A 19 1.56 4.86 -6.69
CA TYR A 19 1.19 4.57 -5.29
C TYR A 19 2.36 4.01 -4.44
N PRO A 20 2.50 4.38 -3.15
CA PRO A 20 3.59 3.90 -2.27
C PRO A 20 3.67 2.36 -2.16
N GLU A 21 4.89 1.82 -2.01
CA GLU A 21 5.13 0.37 -2.07
C GLU A 21 4.61 -0.37 -0.84
N SER A 22 4.74 0.26 0.33
CA SER A 22 4.26 -0.28 1.60
C SER A 22 2.77 -0.66 1.57
N VAL A 23 1.97 0.03 0.74
CA VAL A 23 0.54 -0.26 0.57
C VAL A 23 0.28 -1.31 -0.51
N ILE A 24 0.99 -1.25 -1.64
CA ILE A 24 0.79 -2.22 -2.74
C ILE A 24 1.15 -3.64 -2.31
N ASN A 25 2.21 -3.83 -1.54
CA ASN A 25 2.62 -5.17 -1.08
C ASN A 25 1.57 -5.86 -0.20
N GLU A 26 0.63 -5.11 0.38
CA GLU A 26 -0.45 -5.64 1.20
C GLU A 26 -1.76 -5.78 0.43
N GLU A 27 -1.97 -4.93 -0.57
CA GLU A 27 -3.23 -4.80 -1.31
C GLU A 27 -3.14 -5.34 -2.74
N LEU A 28 -1.99 -5.90 -3.15
CA LEU A 28 -1.80 -6.53 -4.47
C LEU A 28 -2.85 -7.62 -4.75
N GLU A 29 -3.31 -8.31 -3.71
CA GLU A 29 -4.38 -9.31 -3.82
C GLU A 29 -5.75 -8.69 -4.12
N ASP A 30 -5.99 -7.46 -3.67
CA ASP A 30 -7.23 -6.73 -3.89
C ASP A 30 -7.23 -5.98 -5.24
N ILE A 31 -6.04 -5.78 -5.82
CA ILE A 31 -5.84 -5.15 -7.13
C ILE A 31 -5.77 -6.20 -8.24
N PHE A 32 -5.16 -7.36 -7.99
CA PHE A 32 -5.05 -8.44 -8.97
C PHE A 32 -6.36 -9.23 -9.09
N VAL A 33 -7.06 -9.08 -10.21
CA VAL A 33 -8.37 -9.69 -10.49
C VAL A 33 -8.31 -10.86 -11.49
N GLY A 34 -7.12 -11.13 -12.06
CA GLY A 34 -6.85 -12.16 -13.06
C GLY A 34 -7.32 -13.57 -12.63
N SER A 35 -8.40 -14.03 -13.25
CA SER A 35 -9.10 -15.28 -12.93
C SER A 35 -10.05 -15.68 -14.06
N PRO A 36 -10.48 -16.95 -14.17
CA PRO A 36 -11.51 -17.29 -15.15
C PRO A 36 -12.75 -16.41 -15.00
N GLY A 37 -13.14 -15.70 -16.07
CA GLY A 37 -14.21 -14.70 -16.03
C GLY A 37 -13.74 -13.29 -15.64
N ASP A 38 -12.45 -12.99 -15.81
CA ASP A 38 -11.86 -11.68 -15.53
C ASP A 38 -12.23 -10.56 -16.52
N ILE A 39 -13.13 -10.86 -17.47
CA ILE A 39 -13.57 -10.00 -18.58
C ILE A 39 -12.43 -9.38 -19.40
N GLY A 40 -11.22 -9.95 -19.34
CA GLY A 40 -10.04 -9.43 -20.02
C GLY A 40 -9.29 -8.36 -19.22
N ILE A 41 -9.43 -8.32 -17.89
CA ILE A 41 -8.70 -7.41 -16.99
C ILE A 41 -7.92 -8.25 -15.98
N ASP A 42 -6.59 -8.15 -15.97
CA ASP A 42 -5.74 -8.86 -15.01
C ASP A 42 -5.59 -8.08 -13.69
N GLY A 43 -5.57 -6.75 -13.74
CA GLY A 43 -5.42 -5.84 -12.59
C GLY A 43 -6.36 -4.63 -12.65
N MET A 44 -6.93 -4.25 -11.51
CA MET A 44 -7.86 -3.12 -11.40
C MET A 44 -7.70 -2.39 -10.06
N ALA A 45 -7.40 -1.10 -10.11
CA ALA A 45 -7.41 -0.22 -8.94
C ALA A 45 -8.30 1.00 -9.17
N ILE A 46 -8.90 1.45 -8.06
CA ILE A 46 -9.67 2.67 -7.96
C ILE A 46 -8.95 3.50 -6.90
N ILE A 47 -8.37 4.64 -7.27
CA ILE A 47 -7.62 5.49 -6.34
C ILE A 47 -8.36 6.81 -6.22
N ALA A 48 -8.63 7.26 -5.00
CA ALA A 48 -9.23 8.55 -4.76
C ALA A 48 -8.48 9.29 -3.63
N ASN A 49 -8.01 10.51 -3.91
CA ASN A 49 -7.16 11.31 -2.99
C ASN A 49 -6.00 10.49 -2.39
N ASP A 50 -5.22 9.84 -3.26
CA ASP A 50 -4.08 8.99 -2.88
C ASP A 50 -4.44 7.83 -1.94
N THR A 51 -5.72 7.44 -1.90
CA THR A 51 -6.23 6.29 -1.14
C THR A 51 -6.80 5.25 -2.11
N LEU A 52 -6.33 4.01 -2.02
CA LEU A 52 -6.91 2.89 -2.77
C LEU A 52 -8.32 2.59 -2.22
N ILE A 53 -9.30 2.46 -3.11
CA ILE A 53 -10.68 2.14 -2.76
C ILE A 53 -10.89 0.64 -3.00
N THR A 54 -10.93 -0.14 -1.92
CA THR A 54 -11.26 -1.58 -1.98
C THR A 54 -12.63 -1.91 -1.40
N ASP A 55 -13.24 -0.98 -0.68
CA ASP A 55 -14.49 -1.20 0.06
C ASP A 55 -15.33 0.09 0.20
N ARG A 56 -16.58 -0.06 0.66
CA ARG A 56 -17.55 1.02 0.80
C ARG A 56 -17.26 2.00 1.92
N GLU A 57 -16.62 1.54 2.98
CA GLU A 57 -16.29 2.39 4.13
C GLU A 57 -15.21 3.39 3.71
N THR A 58 -14.13 2.89 3.10
CA THR A 58 -13.04 3.72 2.55
C THR A 58 -13.57 4.70 1.51
N LEU A 59 -14.48 4.26 0.64
CA LEU A 59 -15.21 5.14 -0.28
C LEU A 59 -15.95 6.23 0.49
N GLY A 60 -16.73 5.88 1.52
CA GLY A 60 -17.48 6.82 2.35
C GLY A 60 -16.60 7.83 3.07
N GLU A 61 -15.41 7.44 3.53
CA GLU A 61 -14.43 8.34 4.13
C GLU A 61 -13.88 9.34 3.11
N VAL A 62 -13.45 8.87 1.93
CA VAL A 62 -12.91 9.75 0.89
C VAL A 62 -13.98 10.74 0.40
N MET A 63 -15.23 10.32 0.30
CA MET A 63 -16.33 11.21 -0.10
C MET A 63 -16.64 12.35 0.89
N LYS A 64 -16.21 12.24 2.17
CA LYS A 64 -16.30 13.35 3.14
C LYS A 64 -15.37 14.52 2.76
N ALA A 65 -14.34 14.28 1.96
CA ALA A 65 -13.42 15.34 1.54
C ALA A 65 -14.14 16.37 0.66
N LYS A 66 -13.80 17.66 0.79
CA LYS A 66 -14.44 18.74 0.01
C LYS A 66 -14.19 18.56 -1.50
N GLU A 67 -12.97 18.19 -1.87
CA GLU A 67 -12.56 17.83 -3.22
C GLU A 67 -12.11 16.37 -3.25
N VAL A 68 -12.48 15.65 -4.31
CA VAL A 68 -12.12 14.24 -4.50
C VAL A 68 -11.54 14.07 -5.90
N LYS A 69 -10.29 13.62 -6.00
CA LYS A 69 -9.62 13.32 -7.28
C LYS A 69 -9.59 11.81 -7.47
N ILE A 70 -10.21 11.34 -8.55
CA ILE A 70 -10.35 9.91 -8.83
C ILE A 70 -9.43 9.52 -10.00
N ASN A 71 -8.68 8.44 -9.82
CA ASN A 71 -7.84 7.82 -10.85
C ASN A 71 -8.15 6.32 -10.92
N PHE A 72 -8.56 5.85 -12.09
CA PHE A 72 -8.76 4.44 -12.38
C PHE A 72 -7.55 3.88 -13.11
N VAL A 73 -7.06 2.74 -12.68
CA VAL A 73 -5.93 2.07 -13.32
C VAL A 73 -6.29 0.62 -13.61
N PHE A 74 -6.16 0.23 -14.88
CA PHE A 74 -6.44 -1.11 -15.38
C PHE A 74 -5.20 -1.70 -16.05
N VAL A 75 -4.97 -2.98 -15.83
CA VAL A 75 -3.81 -3.70 -16.37
C VAL A 75 -4.29 -4.98 -17.05
N GLN A 76 -3.81 -5.22 -18.26
CA GLN A 76 -3.84 -6.51 -18.93
C GLN A 76 -2.40 -6.86 -19.30
N ALA A 77 -1.95 -8.04 -18.91
CA ALA A 77 -0.60 -8.50 -19.12
C ALA A 77 -0.60 -9.84 -19.86
N LYS A 78 0.29 -9.98 -20.85
CA LYS A 78 0.45 -11.24 -21.57
C LYS A 78 1.91 -11.60 -21.67
N ASN A 79 2.23 -12.81 -21.21
CA ASN A 79 3.54 -13.42 -21.39
C ASN A 79 3.69 -13.91 -22.85
N LYS A 80 3.57 -12.98 -23.80
CA LYS A 80 3.67 -13.16 -25.24
C LYS A 80 4.46 -11.99 -25.80
N SER A 81 5.22 -12.25 -26.86
CA SER A 81 6.07 -11.25 -27.52
C SER A 81 5.35 -10.44 -28.59
N GLN A 82 4.10 -10.79 -28.93
CA GLN A 82 3.34 -10.15 -30.00
C GLN A 82 2.04 -9.56 -29.50
N PHE A 83 1.67 -8.40 -30.06
CA PHE A 83 0.38 -7.77 -29.84
C PHE A 83 -0.74 -8.64 -30.42
N ASN A 84 -1.78 -8.91 -29.62
CA ASN A 84 -2.96 -9.60 -30.08
C ASN A 84 -4.17 -8.66 -30.09
N ARG A 85 -4.69 -8.39 -31.29
CA ARG A 85 -5.83 -7.50 -31.50
C ARG A 85 -7.08 -7.93 -30.72
N GLN A 86 -7.40 -9.22 -30.71
CA GLN A 86 -8.61 -9.70 -30.05
C GLN A 86 -8.49 -9.56 -28.53
N GLU A 87 -7.33 -9.92 -27.97
CA GLU A 87 -7.07 -9.78 -26.53
C GLU A 87 -7.09 -8.31 -26.08
N PHE A 88 -6.55 -7.39 -26.90
CA PHE A 88 -6.62 -5.96 -26.64
C PHE A 88 -8.07 -5.43 -26.69
N LEU A 89 -8.84 -5.82 -27.70
CA LEU A 89 -10.27 -5.46 -27.78
C LEU A 89 -11.09 -6.06 -26.64
N ASP A 90 -10.71 -7.25 -26.18
CA ASP A 90 -11.32 -7.87 -25.01
C ASP A 90 -11.00 -7.10 -23.74
N PHE A 91 -9.78 -6.60 -23.59
CA PHE A 91 -9.41 -5.74 -22.46
C PHE A 91 -10.17 -4.41 -22.46
N THR A 92 -10.14 -3.64 -23.55
CA THR A 92 -10.87 -2.36 -23.62
C THR A 92 -12.37 -2.56 -23.52
N GLY A 93 -12.90 -3.67 -24.07
CA GLY A 93 -14.28 -4.11 -23.89
C GLY A 93 -14.64 -4.42 -22.43
N GLY A 94 -13.74 -5.10 -21.71
CA GLY A 94 -13.88 -5.35 -20.28
C GLY A 94 -13.93 -4.06 -19.47
N VAL A 95 -13.04 -3.11 -19.75
CA VAL A 95 -13.03 -1.79 -19.07
C VAL A 95 -14.34 -1.04 -19.34
N ARG A 96 -14.87 -1.06 -20.56
CA ARG A 96 -16.21 -0.47 -20.85
C ARG A 96 -17.33 -1.14 -20.05
N GLU A 97 -17.29 -2.46 -19.88
CA GLU A 97 -18.29 -3.20 -19.08
C GLU A 97 -18.25 -2.76 -17.60
N VAL A 98 -17.08 -2.38 -17.08
CA VAL A 98 -16.94 -1.87 -15.70
C VAL A 98 -17.76 -0.59 -15.49
N PHE A 99 -17.77 0.30 -16.48
CA PHE A 99 -18.50 1.58 -16.42
C PHE A 99 -19.91 1.51 -17.00
N ARG A 100 -20.35 0.35 -17.53
CA ARG A 100 -21.65 0.21 -18.22
C ARG A 100 -22.84 0.66 -17.37
N LYS A 101 -22.82 0.41 -16.05
CA LYS A 101 -23.94 0.78 -15.17
C LYS A 101 -24.17 2.29 -15.06
N LEU A 102 -23.22 3.12 -15.50
CA LEU A 102 -23.38 4.57 -15.59
C LEU A 102 -24.20 5.00 -16.82
N SER A 103 -24.36 4.11 -17.81
CA SER A 103 -25.19 4.32 -19.01
C SER A 103 -25.99 3.04 -19.30
N PRO A 104 -27.14 2.84 -18.63
CA PRO A 104 -27.84 1.56 -18.50
C PRO A 104 -28.50 0.99 -19.77
N GLU A 105 -28.10 1.40 -20.97
CA GLU A 105 -28.84 1.08 -22.21
C GLU A 105 -28.74 -0.38 -22.68
N LYS A 106 -27.87 -1.23 -22.08
CA LYS A 106 -27.69 -2.63 -22.55
C LYS A 106 -27.51 -3.65 -21.43
N PRO A 107 -28.01 -4.90 -21.58
CA PRO A 107 -27.76 -6.00 -20.64
C PRO A 107 -26.25 -6.34 -20.56
N PRO A 108 -25.79 -7.00 -19.47
CA PRO A 108 -24.39 -7.39 -19.33
C PRO A 108 -23.96 -8.28 -20.49
N THR A 109 -22.84 -7.93 -21.12
CA THR A 109 -22.35 -8.63 -22.32
C THR A 109 -21.43 -9.81 -21.98
N ARG A 110 -20.93 -9.88 -20.74
CA ARG A 110 -19.93 -10.86 -20.30
C ARG A 110 -20.25 -11.41 -18.90
N ARG A 111 -19.95 -12.70 -18.68
CA ARG A 111 -20.05 -13.32 -17.35
C ARG A 111 -18.81 -12.96 -16.53
N ALA A 112 -18.93 -11.95 -15.68
CA ALA A 112 -17.88 -11.52 -14.76
C ALA A 112 -17.74 -12.45 -13.54
N SER A 113 -16.50 -12.61 -13.05
CA SER A 113 -16.20 -13.25 -11.77
C SER A 113 -16.79 -12.47 -10.59
N THR A 114 -16.96 -13.12 -9.42
CA THR A 114 -17.49 -12.47 -8.21
C THR A 114 -16.66 -11.25 -7.81
N LEU A 115 -15.33 -11.35 -7.89
CA LEU A 115 -14.41 -10.27 -7.55
C LEU A 115 -14.61 -9.04 -8.45
N ILE A 116 -14.81 -9.25 -9.76
CA ILE A 116 -15.08 -8.14 -10.68
C ILE A 116 -16.47 -7.56 -10.46
N GLN A 117 -17.47 -8.39 -10.14
CA GLN A 117 -18.80 -7.87 -9.81
C GLN A 117 -18.76 -6.96 -8.58
N GLU A 118 -17.97 -7.31 -7.55
CA GLU A 118 -17.74 -6.47 -6.37
C GLU A 118 -17.05 -5.14 -6.75
N LYS A 119 -16.00 -5.19 -7.59
CA LYS A 119 -15.33 -3.98 -8.08
C LYS A 119 -16.25 -3.09 -8.93
N ILE A 120 -17.05 -3.67 -9.82
CA ILE A 120 -18.05 -2.93 -10.63
C ILE A 120 -19.06 -2.23 -9.72
N GLN A 121 -19.49 -2.88 -8.64
CA GLN A 121 -20.40 -2.27 -7.68
C GLN A 121 -19.76 -1.07 -6.97
N LEU A 122 -18.49 -1.18 -6.56
CA LEU A 122 -17.74 -0.06 -5.97
C LEU A 122 -17.55 1.10 -6.96
N VAL A 123 -17.18 0.81 -8.21
CA VAL A 123 -17.07 1.86 -9.25
C VAL A 123 -18.41 2.57 -9.46
N THR A 124 -19.51 1.80 -9.55
CA THR A 124 -20.85 2.35 -9.76
C THR A 124 -21.24 3.27 -8.60
N GLU A 125 -21.05 2.81 -7.36
CA GLU A 125 -21.37 3.57 -6.16
C GLU A 125 -20.50 4.83 -6.03
N LEU A 126 -19.20 4.72 -6.29
CA LEU A 126 -18.27 5.85 -6.27
C LEU A 126 -18.70 6.92 -7.26
N MET A 127 -18.92 6.53 -8.52
CA MET A 127 -19.25 7.46 -9.59
C MET A 127 -20.63 8.11 -9.38
N GLN A 128 -21.60 7.35 -8.86
CA GLN A 128 -22.91 7.90 -8.50
C GLN A 128 -22.78 8.95 -7.39
N ARG A 129 -22.16 8.63 -6.26
CA ARG A 129 -21.96 9.58 -5.16
C ARG A 129 -21.13 10.77 -5.57
N TYR A 130 -20.12 10.56 -6.42
CA TYR A 130 -19.32 11.65 -6.96
C TYR A 130 -20.15 12.63 -7.78
N SER A 131 -21.04 12.10 -8.64
CA SER A 131 -21.95 12.92 -9.44
C SER A 131 -22.96 13.71 -8.59
N GLU A 132 -23.50 13.09 -7.54
CA GLU A 132 -24.52 13.67 -6.66
C GLU A 132 -23.94 14.67 -5.66
N GLU A 133 -22.78 14.38 -5.06
CA GLU A 133 -22.24 15.13 -3.92
C GLU A 133 -21.20 16.19 -4.30
N LYS A 134 -20.49 16.04 -5.44
CA LYS A 134 -19.32 16.87 -5.77
C LYS A 134 -19.42 17.63 -7.10
N SER A 135 -20.35 17.26 -7.98
CA SER A 135 -20.48 17.72 -9.37
C SER A 135 -19.23 17.46 -10.22
N PHE A 136 -19.41 16.88 -11.42
CA PHE A 136 -18.32 16.65 -12.37
C PHE A 136 -17.65 17.93 -12.90
N GLU A 137 -18.17 19.10 -12.57
CA GLU A 137 -17.62 20.41 -12.97
C GLU A 137 -16.39 20.82 -12.16
N SER A 138 -16.16 20.24 -10.98
CA SER A 138 -15.04 20.60 -10.09
C SER A 138 -13.73 19.88 -10.43
N ALA A 139 -13.79 18.60 -10.81
CA ALA A 139 -12.70 17.81 -11.35
C ALA A 139 -13.28 16.51 -11.97
N LYS A 140 -12.82 16.08 -13.14
CA LYS A 140 -13.25 14.80 -13.71
C LYS A 140 -12.25 13.69 -13.35
N PRO A 141 -12.72 12.44 -13.14
CA PRO A 141 -11.83 11.29 -13.01
C PRO A 141 -10.84 11.13 -14.16
N THR A 142 -9.71 10.49 -13.89
CA THR A 142 -8.73 10.05 -14.90
C THR A 142 -8.74 8.53 -15.03
N CYS A 143 -8.40 8.00 -16.21
CA CYS A 143 -8.37 6.57 -16.46
C CYS A 143 -7.10 6.18 -17.21
N LYS A 144 -6.38 5.17 -16.71
CA LYS A 144 -5.18 4.64 -17.34
C LYS A 144 -5.31 3.16 -17.59
N LEU A 145 -4.96 2.73 -18.79
CA LEU A 145 -4.96 1.33 -19.21
C LEU A 145 -3.55 0.94 -19.62
N TYR A 146 -3.03 -0.13 -19.03
CA TYR A 146 -1.74 -0.71 -19.39
C TYR A 146 -1.96 -2.07 -20.05
N TYR A 147 -1.61 -2.20 -21.32
CA TYR A 147 -1.53 -3.46 -22.03
C TYR A 147 -0.06 -3.86 -22.19
N LEU A 148 0.39 -4.76 -21.32
CA LEU A 148 1.80 -5.07 -21.08
C LEU A 148 2.18 -6.43 -21.69
N LEU A 149 3.22 -6.44 -22.52
CA LEU A 149 3.70 -7.62 -23.25
C LEU A 149 5.12 -7.99 -22.85
N ASN A 150 5.44 -9.29 -22.87
CA ASN A 150 6.81 -9.78 -22.76
C ASN A 150 7.51 -9.69 -24.13
N ALA A 151 7.69 -8.46 -24.62
CA ALA A 151 8.29 -8.15 -25.92
C ALA A 151 9.48 -7.19 -25.75
N ASP A 152 10.65 -7.54 -26.30
CA ASP A 152 11.88 -6.74 -26.20
C ASP A 152 11.77 -5.40 -26.92
N THR A 153 11.08 -5.36 -28.05
CA THR A 153 10.81 -4.13 -28.81
C THR A 153 9.39 -4.18 -29.35
N LEU A 154 8.59 -3.17 -29.03
CA LEU A 154 7.26 -2.98 -29.57
C LEU A 154 7.32 -1.91 -30.64
N SER A 155 7.45 -2.33 -31.89
CA SER A 155 7.11 -1.48 -33.04
C SER A 155 5.65 -1.72 -33.37
N LEU A 156 4.76 -0.87 -32.84
CA LEU A 156 3.37 -0.91 -33.24
C LEU A 156 3.27 -0.53 -34.72
N SER A 157 2.45 -1.26 -35.48
CA SER A 157 2.09 -0.81 -36.82
C SER A 157 1.17 0.40 -36.72
N GLU A 158 1.16 1.25 -37.74
CA GLU A 158 0.23 2.39 -37.86
C GLU A 158 -1.24 1.93 -37.66
N PHE A 159 -1.58 0.73 -38.13
CA PHE A 159 -2.90 0.13 -37.89
C PHE A 159 -3.20 -0.13 -36.39
N THR A 160 -2.18 -0.54 -35.63
CA THR A 160 -2.30 -0.81 -34.19
C THR A 160 -2.39 0.49 -33.40
N GLU A 161 -1.62 1.51 -33.77
CA GLU A 161 -1.71 2.85 -33.17
C GLU A 161 -3.09 3.46 -33.39
N ASN A 162 -3.59 3.44 -34.63
CA ASN A 162 -4.95 3.86 -34.97
C ASN A 162 -6.04 3.07 -34.20
N LEU A 163 -5.81 1.78 -33.92
CA LEU A 163 -6.73 0.98 -33.11
C LEU A 163 -6.73 1.44 -31.65
N VAL A 164 -5.54 1.72 -31.08
CA VAL A 164 -5.39 2.22 -29.71
C VAL A 164 -6.10 3.56 -29.55
N GLU A 165 -5.86 4.50 -30.47
CA GLU A 165 -6.52 5.82 -30.48
C GLU A 165 -8.05 5.69 -30.54
N LYS A 166 -8.58 4.86 -31.45
CA LYS A 166 -10.02 4.61 -31.56
C LYS A 166 -10.62 4.01 -30.29
N GLU A 167 -9.92 3.10 -29.62
CA GLU A 167 -10.42 2.53 -28.36
C GLU A 167 -10.31 3.54 -27.21
N GLN A 168 -9.29 4.41 -27.23
CA GLN A 168 -9.14 5.51 -26.27
C GLN A 168 -10.27 6.52 -26.41
N GLU A 169 -10.62 6.94 -27.62
CA GLU A 169 -11.78 7.80 -27.90
C GLU A 169 -13.10 7.19 -27.42
N LYS A 170 -13.31 5.89 -27.66
CA LYS A 170 -14.51 5.18 -27.18
C LYS A 170 -14.61 5.13 -25.65
N LEU A 171 -13.47 5.13 -24.96
CA LEU A 171 -13.41 5.15 -23.50
C LEU A 171 -13.44 6.57 -22.93
N HIS A 172 -13.04 7.57 -23.72
CA HIS A 172 -13.17 9.00 -23.43
C HIS A 172 -14.64 9.41 -23.46
N THR A 173 -15.33 9.01 -22.40
CA THR A 173 -16.71 9.37 -22.12
C THR A 173 -16.76 10.72 -21.40
N THR A 174 -17.96 11.30 -21.25
CA THR A 174 -18.16 12.55 -20.51
C THR A 174 -17.67 12.50 -19.05
N TYR A 175 -17.47 11.30 -18.51
CA TYR A 175 -17.03 11.04 -17.14
C TYR A 175 -15.53 11.22 -16.91
N PHE A 176 -14.68 11.21 -17.94
CA PHE A 176 -13.23 11.30 -17.75
C PHE A 176 -12.68 12.65 -18.22
N GLU A 177 -11.71 13.18 -17.49
CA GLU A 177 -10.86 14.27 -17.96
C GLU A 177 -9.95 13.76 -19.07
N ASN A 178 -9.28 12.64 -18.78
CA ASN A 178 -8.31 12.01 -19.66
C ASN A 178 -8.40 10.49 -19.55
N VAL A 179 -8.21 9.82 -20.70
CA VAL A 179 -8.04 8.39 -20.81
C VAL A 179 -6.72 8.13 -21.53
N GLU A 180 -5.81 7.40 -20.90
CA GLU A 180 -4.50 7.07 -21.46
C GLU A 180 -4.38 5.55 -21.62
N ILE A 181 -4.14 5.07 -22.85
CA ILE A 181 -3.85 3.66 -23.13
C ILE A 181 -2.37 3.51 -23.48
N LYS A 182 -1.65 2.71 -22.70
CA LYS A 182 -0.25 2.35 -22.95
C LYS A 182 -0.12 0.91 -23.39
N VAL A 183 0.40 0.70 -24.59
CA VAL A 183 0.77 -0.62 -25.11
C VAL A 183 2.29 -0.73 -25.07
N GLU A 184 2.82 -1.50 -24.12
CA GLU A 184 4.22 -1.40 -23.72
C GLU A 184 4.89 -2.77 -23.52
N GLY A 185 6.22 -2.78 -23.69
CA GLY A 185 7.05 -3.99 -23.70
C GLY A 185 7.86 -4.20 -22.44
N ILE A 186 8.77 -5.17 -22.50
CA ILE A 186 9.61 -5.56 -21.36
C ILE A 186 10.53 -4.43 -20.91
N ASN A 187 11.01 -3.57 -21.81
CA ASN A 187 11.86 -2.43 -21.46
C ASN A 187 11.12 -1.43 -20.56
N TYR A 188 9.85 -1.13 -20.88
CA TYR A 188 9.01 -0.27 -20.06
C TYR A 188 8.69 -0.94 -18.72
N ILE A 189 8.35 -2.23 -18.71
CA ILE A 189 8.12 -2.99 -17.46
C ILE A 189 9.37 -2.98 -16.57
N GLN A 190 10.56 -3.17 -17.16
CA GLN A 190 11.83 -3.09 -16.45
C GLN A 190 12.09 -1.69 -15.92
N GLN A 191 11.74 -0.63 -16.65
CA GLN A 191 11.85 0.74 -16.17
C GLN A 191 10.92 0.99 -14.98
N LEU A 192 9.66 0.53 -15.04
CA LEU A 192 8.73 0.58 -13.91
C LEU A 192 9.29 -0.16 -12.69
N TYR A 193 9.87 -1.35 -12.90
CA TYR A 193 10.50 -2.13 -11.83
C TYR A 193 11.82 -1.53 -11.32
N LYS A 194 12.58 -0.82 -12.15
CA LYS A 194 13.77 -0.09 -11.69
C LYS A 194 13.37 1.14 -10.89
N ASN A 195 12.38 1.89 -11.34
CA ASN A 195 11.79 3.02 -10.62
C ASN A 195 11.16 2.60 -9.29
N THR A 196 10.83 1.33 -9.17
CA THR A 196 10.36 0.68 -7.95
C THR A 196 11.48 0.53 -6.90
N TRP A 197 12.77 0.43 -7.26
CA TRP A 197 13.87 0.22 -6.31
C TRP A 197 14.96 1.30 -6.35
N SER A 198 14.90 2.20 -7.33
CA SER A 198 15.93 3.20 -7.51
C SER A 198 15.87 4.18 -6.35
N LYS A 199 16.91 4.13 -5.53
CA LYS A 199 17.25 5.20 -4.60
C LYS A 199 17.13 6.52 -5.35
N PRO A 200 16.42 7.52 -4.82
CA PRO A 200 16.19 8.75 -5.55
C PRO A 200 17.53 9.41 -5.88
N ILE A 201 17.74 9.70 -7.16
CA ILE A 201 18.88 10.47 -7.65
C ILE A 201 18.35 11.76 -8.26
N ALA A 202 19.00 12.87 -7.97
CA ALA A 202 18.71 14.16 -8.57
C ALA A 202 20.03 14.91 -8.82
N GLN A 203 20.12 15.57 -9.96
CA GLN A 203 21.23 16.46 -10.26
C GLN A 203 20.69 17.88 -10.41
N VAL A 204 21.24 18.82 -9.65
CA VAL A 204 20.82 20.21 -9.61
C VAL A 204 22.00 21.15 -9.74
N LYS A 205 21.75 22.32 -10.32
CA LYS A 205 22.70 23.42 -10.36
C LYS A 205 22.51 24.30 -9.12
N PHE A 206 23.38 24.16 -8.12
CA PHE A 206 23.29 24.88 -6.84
C PHE A 206 24.28 26.06 -6.80
N ASP A 207 24.01 27.08 -7.62
CA ASP A 207 24.92 28.21 -7.80
C ASP A 207 25.08 29.09 -6.54
N LYS A 208 24.00 29.32 -5.79
CA LYS A 208 23.97 30.22 -4.64
C LYS A 208 24.00 29.45 -3.32
N GLN A 209 25.14 28.82 -3.04
CA GLN A 209 25.34 28.00 -1.84
C GLN A 209 26.57 28.40 -1.03
N THR A 210 26.58 27.99 0.23
CA THR A 210 27.72 28.03 1.13
C THR A 210 27.90 26.66 1.76
N THR A 211 29.12 26.15 1.73
CA THR A 211 29.49 24.91 2.42
C THR A 211 29.57 25.17 3.92
N LEU A 212 28.91 24.32 4.70
CA LEU A 212 29.04 24.37 6.15
C LEU A 212 30.40 23.80 6.59
N PRO A 213 30.93 24.23 7.75
CA PRO A 213 32.15 23.65 8.31
C PRO A 213 32.06 22.14 8.51
N GLU A 214 33.21 21.50 8.72
CA GLU A 214 33.27 20.07 9.02
C GLU A 214 32.48 19.77 10.31
N ILE A 215 31.51 18.85 10.20
CA ILE A 215 30.66 18.42 11.31
C ILE A 215 30.84 16.92 11.46
N ARG A 216 31.09 16.47 12.70
CA ARG A 216 31.31 15.05 13.00
C ARG A 216 30.17 14.17 12.48
N GLY A 217 30.51 13.18 11.64
CA GLY A 217 29.58 12.22 11.06
C GLY A 217 28.75 12.76 9.88
N ILE A 218 29.06 13.96 9.38
CA ILE A 218 28.50 14.52 8.16
C ILE A 218 29.64 14.66 7.15
N THR A 219 29.48 14.03 5.98
CA THR A 219 30.49 14.05 4.91
C THR A 219 30.53 15.40 4.21
N GLN A 220 29.36 15.96 3.88
CA GLN A 220 29.22 17.28 3.26
C GLN A 220 27.93 17.94 3.74
N ALA A 221 27.94 19.27 3.85
CA ALA A 221 26.69 20.00 4.07
C ALA A 221 26.74 21.38 3.41
N PHE A 222 25.61 21.78 2.84
CA PHE A 222 25.44 23.01 2.10
C PHE A 222 24.18 23.72 2.56
N ILE A 223 24.20 25.05 2.54
CA ILE A 223 23.02 25.88 2.73
C ILE A 223 23.01 26.98 1.67
N GLY A 224 21.85 27.28 1.11
CA GLY A 224 21.74 28.24 0.02
C GLY A 224 20.33 28.38 -0.50
N VAL A 225 20.21 28.94 -1.71
CA VAL A 225 18.95 29.06 -2.43
C VAL A 225 19.00 28.39 -3.81
N LEU A 226 17.93 27.68 -4.18
CA LEU A 226 17.72 27.10 -5.50
C LEU A 226 16.56 27.80 -6.21
N PRO A 227 16.67 28.11 -7.52
CA PRO A 227 15.50 28.43 -8.32
C PRO A 227 14.51 27.26 -8.32
N CYS A 228 13.21 27.54 -8.35
CA CYS A 228 12.17 26.50 -8.43
C CYS A 228 12.40 25.55 -9.60
N SER A 229 12.90 26.02 -10.74
CA SER A 229 13.27 25.18 -11.90
C SER A 229 14.28 24.07 -11.55
N GLU A 230 15.29 24.38 -10.73
CA GLU A 230 16.25 23.38 -10.26
C GLU A 230 15.68 22.54 -9.11
N PHE A 231 14.92 23.16 -8.21
CA PHE A 231 14.28 22.45 -7.10
C PHE A 231 13.25 21.42 -7.58
N MET A 232 12.53 21.68 -8.67
CA MET A 232 11.58 20.75 -9.27
C MET A 232 12.23 19.41 -9.64
N LYS A 233 13.49 19.40 -10.10
CA LYS A 233 14.24 18.17 -10.42
C LYS A 233 14.42 17.25 -9.20
N ILE A 234 14.37 17.80 -8.00
CA ILE A 234 14.46 17.07 -6.73
C ILE A 234 13.11 16.46 -6.36
N ILE A 235 12.01 17.15 -6.65
CA ILE A 235 10.68 16.77 -6.16
C ILE A 235 9.78 16.14 -7.22
N THR A 236 10.21 16.01 -8.48
CA THR A 236 9.43 15.35 -9.53
C THR A 236 10.13 14.17 -10.20
N HIS A 237 9.34 13.31 -10.84
CA HIS A 237 9.78 12.32 -11.81
C HIS A 237 9.92 12.95 -13.20
N GLU A 238 10.49 12.20 -14.15
CA GLU A 238 10.62 12.61 -15.57
C GLU A 238 9.28 12.89 -16.25
N ASP A 239 8.20 12.23 -15.78
CA ASP A 239 6.83 12.46 -16.27
C ASP A 239 6.13 13.66 -15.63
N GLY A 240 6.86 14.46 -14.85
CA GLY A 240 6.36 15.68 -14.21
C GLY A 240 5.49 15.45 -12.98
N LYS A 241 5.30 14.19 -12.53
CA LYS A 241 4.60 13.90 -11.28
C LYS A 241 5.48 14.13 -10.07
N ILE A 242 4.87 14.48 -8.94
CA ILE A 242 5.59 14.60 -7.66
C ILE A 242 6.18 13.25 -7.26
N ARG A 243 7.42 13.27 -6.77
CA ARG A 243 8.16 12.10 -6.30
C ARG A 243 7.82 11.86 -4.83
N SER A 244 6.68 11.23 -4.57
CA SER A 244 6.18 11.02 -3.21
C SER A 244 7.19 10.32 -2.29
N SER A 245 8.04 9.45 -2.85
CA SER A 245 9.03 8.68 -2.09
C SER A 245 10.09 9.53 -1.37
N VAL A 246 10.38 10.76 -1.84
CA VAL A 246 11.35 11.62 -1.13
C VAL A 246 10.76 12.26 0.12
N PHE A 247 9.45 12.16 0.36
CA PHE A 247 8.76 12.78 1.49
C PHE A 247 8.38 11.80 2.61
N GLU A 248 8.74 10.52 2.49
CA GLU A 248 8.28 9.44 3.38
C GLU A 248 8.62 9.64 4.87
N GLU A 249 9.75 10.28 5.18
CA GLU A 249 10.14 10.59 6.57
C GLU A 249 9.46 11.85 7.13
N ASN A 250 8.64 12.55 6.34
CA ASN A 250 7.91 13.73 6.78
C ASN A 250 6.57 13.32 7.39
N VAL A 251 6.46 13.45 8.71
CA VAL A 251 5.27 13.03 9.48
C VAL A 251 4.03 13.91 9.23
N ARG A 252 4.16 15.01 8.48
CA ARG A 252 3.06 15.93 8.16
C ARG A 252 2.47 15.59 6.80
N ALA A 253 1.25 15.07 6.79
CA ALA A 253 0.46 14.98 5.56
C ALA A 253 0.22 16.40 5.01
N TYR A 254 0.46 16.60 3.71
CA TYR A 254 0.11 17.86 3.05
C TYR A 254 -1.41 17.99 2.98
N ASP A 255 -1.94 19.07 3.57
CA ASP A 255 -3.35 19.42 3.46
C ASP A 255 -3.46 20.90 3.08
N LYS A 256 -4.01 21.18 1.90
CA LYS A 256 -4.19 22.55 1.37
C LYS A 256 -4.98 23.47 2.33
N ARG A 257 -5.75 22.89 3.26
CA ARG A 257 -6.60 23.64 4.21
C ARG A 257 -5.80 24.31 5.32
N PHE A 258 -4.55 23.94 5.56
CA PHE A 258 -3.72 24.62 6.54
C PHE A 258 -3.47 26.06 6.09
N SER A 259 -3.70 27.03 6.98
CA SER A 259 -3.55 28.47 6.71
C SER A 259 -2.18 28.79 6.11
N VAL A 260 -1.13 28.16 6.64
CA VAL A 260 0.26 28.26 6.13
C VAL A 260 0.37 27.92 4.64
N ASN A 261 -0.32 26.88 4.15
CA ASN A 261 -0.26 26.49 2.74
C ASN A 261 -0.98 27.50 1.84
N GLN A 262 -2.07 28.08 2.35
CA GLN A 262 -2.80 29.13 1.64
C GLN A 262 -1.96 30.41 1.55
N ASP A 263 -1.27 30.79 2.61
CA ASP A 263 -0.44 31.98 2.62
C ASP A 263 0.80 31.84 1.73
N MET A 264 1.42 30.65 1.71
CA MET A 264 2.46 30.32 0.72
C MET A 264 1.93 30.39 -0.71
N THR A 265 0.74 29.86 -0.96
CA THR A 265 0.12 29.88 -2.29
C THR A 265 -0.19 31.31 -2.75
N LYS A 266 -0.73 32.15 -1.86
CA LYS A 266 -0.96 33.58 -2.13
C LYS A 266 0.34 34.29 -2.49
N THR A 267 1.41 34.04 -1.73
CA THR A 267 2.73 34.61 -2.00
C THR A 267 3.24 34.20 -3.39
N MET A 268 3.11 32.92 -3.75
CA MET A 268 3.54 32.40 -5.06
C MET A 268 2.74 32.96 -6.25
N GLN A 269 1.51 33.37 -6.01
CA GLN A 269 0.59 33.92 -7.02
C GLN A 269 0.61 35.46 -7.08
N SER A 270 1.22 36.13 -6.11
CA SER A 270 1.30 37.58 -6.06
C SER A 270 2.60 38.12 -6.66
N PRO A 271 2.72 39.45 -6.84
CA PRO A 271 4.00 40.10 -7.15
C PRO A 271 5.08 39.90 -6.07
N GLU A 272 4.72 39.44 -4.87
CA GLU A 272 5.64 39.21 -3.75
C GLU A 272 6.35 37.85 -3.82
N LYS A 273 6.17 37.09 -4.91
CA LYS A 273 6.78 35.77 -5.09
C LYS A 273 8.31 35.76 -4.93
N ASP A 274 8.97 36.88 -5.20
CA ASP A 274 10.42 37.03 -5.00
C ASP A 274 10.84 36.97 -3.52
N TRP A 275 9.91 37.20 -2.59
CA TRP A 275 10.12 37.11 -1.15
C TRP A 275 9.94 35.69 -0.62
N PHE A 276 9.54 34.73 -1.46
CA PHE A 276 9.20 33.37 -1.04
C PHE A 276 10.33 32.68 -0.26
N ALA A 277 11.59 32.85 -0.67
CA ALA A 277 12.75 32.29 0.02
C ALA A 277 12.91 32.81 1.48
N ILE A 278 12.43 34.03 1.73
CA ILE A 278 12.58 34.74 3.01
C ILE A 278 11.36 34.48 3.92
N LEU A 279 10.17 34.39 3.34
CA LEU A 279 8.92 34.20 4.07
C LEU A 279 8.69 32.75 4.53
N ASN A 280 9.52 31.81 4.09
CA ASN A 280 9.35 30.39 4.34
C ASN A 280 10.59 29.75 4.98
N ASN A 281 10.38 28.74 5.81
CA ASN A 281 11.44 28.03 6.55
C ASN A 281 12.42 27.24 5.66
N GLY A 282 12.13 27.11 4.37
CA GLY A 282 12.95 26.38 3.41
C GLY A 282 12.76 24.87 3.47
N VAL A 283 13.71 24.15 2.86
CA VAL A 283 13.67 22.70 2.67
C VAL A 283 14.99 22.10 3.16
N THR A 284 14.92 21.06 4.01
CA THR A 284 16.10 20.29 4.40
C THR A 284 16.09 18.94 3.70
N ILE A 285 17.16 18.67 2.98
CA ILE A 285 17.41 17.46 2.21
C ILE A 285 18.56 16.72 2.85
N VAL A 286 18.35 15.45 3.16
CA VAL A 286 19.40 14.55 3.66
C VAL A 286 19.65 13.50 2.57
N ALA A 287 20.88 13.42 2.08
CA ALA A 287 21.32 12.43 1.10
C ALA A 287 22.31 11.47 1.74
N ARG A 288 22.30 10.21 1.33
CA ARG A 288 23.36 9.29 1.74
C ARG A 288 24.72 9.72 1.20
N GLU A 289 24.72 10.23 -0.03
CA GLU A 289 25.91 10.74 -0.70
C GLU A 289 25.55 11.96 -1.56
N SER A 290 26.44 12.96 -1.58
CA SER A 290 26.43 14.01 -2.59
C SER A 290 27.75 14.04 -3.34
N LYS A 291 27.69 14.30 -4.65
CA LYS A 291 28.86 14.54 -5.48
C LYS A 291 28.77 15.93 -6.06
N GLN A 292 29.80 16.74 -5.84
CA GLN A 292 29.86 18.10 -6.35
C GLN A 292 30.92 18.21 -7.44
N VAL A 293 30.54 18.75 -8.60
CA VAL A 293 31.45 19.14 -9.69
C VAL A 293 31.12 20.57 -10.10
N GLY A 294 31.99 21.51 -9.71
CA GLY A 294 31.69 22.94 -9.83
C GLY A 294 30.43 23.32 -9.03
N ASN A 295 29.43 23.88 -9.72
CA ASN A 295 28.14 24.24 -9.12
C ASN A 295 27.07 23.15 -9.29
N GLN A 296 27.38 22.03 -9.94
CA GLN A 296 26.46 20.91 -10.03
C GLN A 296 26.62 20.00 -8.81
N ILE A 297 25.49 19.67 -8.19
CA ILE A 297 25.41 18.69 -7.11
C ILE A 297 24.50 17.55 -7.55
N THR A 298 25.04 16.34 -7.46
CA THR A 298 24.29 15.10 -7.61
C THR A 298 23.99 14.54 -6.23
N LEU A 299 22.70 14.42 -5.90
CA LEU A 299 22.18 13.81 -4.69
C LEU A 299 21.86 12.35 -4.98
N ILE A 300 22.33 11.45 -4.11
CA ILE A 300 22.11 10.02 -4.22
C ILE A 300 21.46 9.53 -2.94
N ASP A 301 20.33 8.81 -3.09
CA ASP A 301 19.59 8.23 -1.96
C ASP A 301 19.18 9.33 -0.96
N TYR A 302 18.45 10.33 -1.47
CA TYR A 302 18.07 11.52 -0.71
C TYR A 302 16.60 11.55 -0.30
N GLN A 303 16.34 12.25 0.80
CA GLN A 303 15.03 12.43 1.40
C GLN A 303 14.85 13.89 1.86
N ILE A 304 13.62 14.37 1.82
CA ILE A 304 13.20 15.69 2.29
C ILE A 304 12.64 15.55 3.70
N VAL A 305 13.51 15.79 4.68
CA VAL A 305 13.20 15.62 6.11
C VAL A 305 12.47 16.83 6.70
N ASN A 306 12.45 17.96 5.99
CA ASN A 306 11.66 19.15 6.29
C ASN A 306 11.36 19.92 4.99
N GLY A 307 10.14 20.47 4.88
CA GLY A 307 9.70 21.22 3.70
C GLY A 307 8.66 20.50 2.84
N CYS A 308 7.97 19.47 3.34
CA CYS A 308 6.88 18.78 2.62
C CYS A 308 5.81 19.76 2.13
N GLN A 309 5.34 20.66 3.00
CA GLN A 309 4.34 21.69 2.66
C GLN A 309 4.86 22.66 1.59
N THR A 310 6.04 23.24 1.79
CA THR A 310 6.69 24.15 0.83
C THR A 310 6.86 23.48 -0.54
N SER A 311 7.29 22.23 -0.57
CA SER A 311 7.49 21.46 -1.81
C SER A 311 6.18 21.23 -2.57
N HIS A 312 5.10 20.86 -1.87
CA HIS A 312 3.80 20.68 -2.51
C HIS A 312 3.21 22.00 -3.01
N VAL A 313 3.35 23.10 -2.27
CA VAL A 313 2.89 24.42 -2.75
C VAL A 313 3.65 24.85 -4.00
N ILE A 314 4.97 24.63 -4.06
CA ILE A 314 5.76 24.88 -5.27
C ILE A 314 5.23 24.03 -6.44
N TYR A 315 5.05 22.73 -6.22
CA TYR A 315 4.54 21.79 -7.23
C TYR A 315 3.15 22.19 -7.75
N GLU A 316 2.25 22.63 -6.88
CA GLU A 316 0.90 23.06 -7.28
C GLU A 316 0.88 24.35 -8.09
N ASN A 317 1.85 25.23 -7.86
CA ASN A 317 2.01 26.50 -8.57
C ASN A 317 3.00 26.43 -9.74
N ARG A 318 3.48 25.23 -10.11
CA ARG A 318 4.51 25.02 -11.15
C ARG A 318 4.18 25.57 -12.54
N ASN A 319 2.90 25.79 -12.82
CA ASN A 319 2.43 26.33 -14.10
C ASN A 319 2.27 27.86 -14.09
N ASN A 320 2.54 28.53 -12.97
CA ASN A 320 2.40 29.98 -12.86
C ASN A 320 3.56 30.69 -13.58
N PRO A 321 3.30 31.78 -14.33
CA PRO A 321 4.35 32.53 -15.00
C PRO A 321 5.41 33.09 -14.01
N GLY A 322 6.68 32.91 -14.35
CA GLY A 322 7.82 33.41 -13.57
C GLY A 322 8.15 32.60 -12.33
N ILE A 323 7.42 31.50 -12.06
CA ILE A 323 7.66 30.65 -10.90
C ILE A 323 9.03 29.97 -10.96
N GLU A 324 9.53 29.71 -12.17
CA GLU A 324 10.80 29.04 -12.44
C GLU A 324 12.02 29.75 -11.85
N ASN A 325 11.91 31.07 -11.66
CA ASN A 325 12.96 31.93 -11.12
C ASN A 325 12.83 32.19 -9.62
N VAL A 326 11.69 31.84 -9.02
CA VAL A 326 11.46 32.02 -7.58
C VAL A 326 12.48 31.18 -6.80
N LEU A 327 13.08 31.78 -5.80
CA LEU A 327 14.12 31.16 -4.99
C LEU A 327 13.52 30.39 -3.82
N VAL A 328 14.11 29.24 -3.51
CA VAL A 328 13.74 28.36 -2.40
C VAL A 328 14.97 28.17 -1.53
N THR A 329 14.86 28.43 -0.23
CA THR A 329 15.94 28.17 0.73
C THR A 329 16.10 26.68 0.93
N VAL A 330 17.30 26.14 0.69
CA VAL A 330 17.60 24.71 0.74
C VAL A 330 18.85 24.45 1.59
N LYS A 331 18.75 23.44 2.46
CA LYS A 331 19.86 22.87 3.22
C LYS A 331 20.06 21.43 2.77
N ILE A 332 21.25 21.10 2.26
CA ILE A 332 21.62 19.75 1.82
C ILE A 332 22.63 19.19 2.82
N ILE A 333 22.38 17.99 3.32
CA ILE A 333 23.26 17.31 4.28
C ILE A 333 23.55 15.92 3.75
N SER A 334 24.81 15.53 3.76
CA SER A 334 25.25 14.21 3.29
C SER A 334 25.88 13.41 4.41
N THR A 335 25.27 12.27 4.73
CA THR A 335 25.70 11.36 5.78
C THR A 335 25.12 9.97 5.54
N ASP A 336 25.89 8.93 5.84
CA ASP A 336 25.43 7.55 5.92
C ASP A 336 25.17 7.09 7.37
N ASP A 337 25.42 7.95 8.36
CA ASP A 337 25.12 7.68 9.78
C ASP A 337 23.64 7.87 10.06
N GLN A 338 22.95 6.74 10.14
CA GLN A 338 21.53 6.68 10.41
C GLN A 338 21.10 7.37 11.72
N ASN A 339 21.95 7.40 12.76
CA ASN A 339 21.61 8.09 14.00
C ASN A 339 21.56 9.59 13.80
N ILE A 340 22.43 10.12 12.93
CA ILE A 340 22.45 11.54 12.57
C ILE A 340 21.23 11.88 11.70
N ILE A 341 20.91 11.04 10.71
CA ILE A 341 19.69 11.20 9.88
C ILE A 341 18.45 11.30 10.77
N ASN A 342 18.24 10.32 11.66
CA ASN A 342 17.08 10.31 12.56
C ASN A 342 17.04 11.55 13.47
N LYS A 343 18.20 12.03 13.96
CA LYS A 343 18.28 13.24 14.79
C LYS A 343 17.94 14.49 14.01
N ILE A 344 18.40 14.61 12.77
CA ILE A 344 18.07 15.73 11.89
C ILE A 344 16.57 15.71 11.59
N THR A 345 16.03 14.58 11.12
CA THR A 345 14.60 14.40 10.83
C THR A 345 13.74 14.76 12.05
N TYR A 346 14.14 14.31 13.25
CA TYR A 346 13.46 14.66 14.49
C TYR A 346 13.55 16.18 14.78
N ALA A 347 14.76 16.76 14.76
CA ALA A 347 14.97 18.16 15.08
C ALA A 347 14.24 19.11 14.11
N THR A 348 14.21 18.78 12.82
CA THR A 348 13.59 19.62 11.79
C THR A 348 12.07 19.50 11.77
N ASN A 349 11.49 18.39 12.24
CA ASN A 349 10.02 18.21 12.31
C ASN A 349 9.40 18.72 13.63
N ASN A 350 10.20 18.84 14.70
CA ASN A 350 9.74 19.20 16.05
C ASN A 350 9.95 20.67 16.45
N GLN A 351 10.26 21.56 15.51
CA GLN A 351 10.26 23.02 15.76
C GLN A 351 8.84 23.62 15.98
N THR A 352 7.81 22.78 16.15
CA THR A 352 6.46 23.19 16.59
C THR A 352 5.90 22.06 17.48
N PRO A 353 5.27 22.36 18.63
CA PRO A 353 4.96 21.35 19.64
C PRO A 353 3.81 20.44 19.19
N VAL A 354 4.11 19.19 18.85
CA VAL A 354 3.10 18.12 18.74
C VAL A 354 3.61 16.88 19.46
N LYS A 355 2.99 16.59 20.62
CA LYS A 355 2.90 15.27 21.31
C LYS A 355 4.16 14.38 21.21
N GLU A 356 5.27 14.90 21.72
CA GLU A 356 6.63 14.32 21.60
C GLU A 356 6.84 12.93 22.21
N LYS A 357 6.02 12.51 23.18
CA LYS A 357 6.29 11.26 23.92
C LYS A 357 5.98 10.00 23.09
N ASN A 358 4.94 10.02 22.26
CA ASN A 358 4.45 8.81 21.60
C ASN A 358 5.31 8.37 20.41
N LEU A 359 5.97 9.30 19.70
CA LEU A 359 6.74 8.96 18.49
C LEU A 359 8.08 8.27 18.82
N GLN A 360 8.79 8.76 19.85
CA GLN A 360 10.06 8.13 20.26
C GLN A 360 9.83 6.72 20.80
N ASP A 361 8.77 6.54 21.59
CA ASP A 361 8.39 5.25 22.15
C ASP A 361 8.00 4.27 21.03
N LEU A 362 7.29 4.74 20.00
CA LEU A 362 6.97 3.96 18.81
C LEU A 362 8.22 3.52 18.04
N LEU A 363 9.17 4.43 17.79
CA LEU A 363 10.43 4.10 17.10
C LEU A 363 11.27 3.08 17.88
N LYS A 364 11.33 3.21 19.20
CA LYS A 364 12.00 2.23 20.09
C LYS A 364 11.31 0.87 20.02
N PHE A 365 9.97 0.86 20.07
CA PHE A 365 9.19 -0.36 19.96
C PHE A 365 9.52 -1.13 18.67
N HIS A 366 9.49 -0.45 17.52
CA HIS A 366 9.78 -1.08 16.24
C HIS A 366 11.20 -1.67 16.18
N LYS A 367 12.19 -1.00 16.77
CA LYS A 367 13.55 -1.52 16.86
C LYS A 367 13.63 -2.78 17.74
N LYS A 368 13.00 -2.77 18.92
CA LYS A 368 12.93 -3.95 19.80
C LYS A 368 12.23 -5.13 19.09
N LEU A 369 11.18 -4.85 18.31
CA LEU A 369 10.48 -5.87 17.54
C LEU A 369 11.37 -6.46 16.43
N GLU A 370 12.12 -5.62 15.72
CA GLU A 370 13.13 -6.06 14.74
C GLU A 370 14.16 -6.99 15.38
N GLU A 371 14.70 -6.62 16.54
CA GLU A 371 15.65 -7.43 17.32
C GLU A 371 15.05 -8.78 17.75
N LEU A 372 13.76 -8.83 18.11
CA LEU A 372 13.08 -10.11 18.38
C LEU A 372 13.01 -10.98 17.12
N TYR A 373 12.64 -10.42 15.97
CA TYR A 373 12.63 -11.17 14.71
C TYR A 373 14.03 -11.67 14.35
N ASP A 374 15.07 -10.88 14.63
CA ASP A 374 16.48 -11.28 14.50
C ASP A 374 16.85 -12.44 15.42
N ALA A 375 16.31 -12.48 16.65
CA ALA A 375 16.57 -13.51 17.63
C ALA A 375 15.80 -14.81 17.36
N CYS A 376 14.61 -14.75 16.76
CA CYS A 376 13.77 -15.88 16.35
C CYS A 376 14.35 -16.65 15.14
N LYS A 377 15.64 -17.03 15.20
CA LYS A 377 16.33 -17.81 14.17
C LYS A 377 15.88 -19.26 14.25
N ILE A 378 15.32 -19.74 13.16
CA ILE A 378 15.00 -21.16 13.01
C ILE A 378 16.11 -21.82 12.18
N PHE A 379 16.87 -22.71 12.83
CA PHE A 379 17.89 -23.53 12.19
C PHE A 379 17.22 -24.75 11.56
N GLY A 380 17.47 -24.99 10.27
CA GLY A 380 17.10 -26.24 9.62
C GLY A 380 17.91 -27.41 10.16
N LYS A 381 17.55 -28.64 9.74
CA LYS A 381 18.20 -29.89 10.17
C LYS A 381 19.73 -29.91 9.98
N ASN A 382 20.26 -29.06 9.10
CA ASN A 382 21.69 -28.97 8.78
C ASN A 382 22.33 -27.64 9.27
N GLY A 383 21.71 -26.91 10.20
CA GLY A 383 22.23 -25.64 10.71
C GLY A 383 22.04 -24.43 9.77
N GLU A 384 21.36 -24.62 8.64
CA GLU A 384 21.01 -23.53 7.70
C GLU A 384 19.91 -22.63 8.27
N LYS A 385 19.92 -21.33 7.95
CA LYS A 385 18.88 -20.37 8.36
C LYS A 385 17.65 -20.51 7.44
N VAL A 386 16.82 -21.54 7.61
CA VAL A 386 15.84 -21.90 6.56
C VAL A 386 14.47 -21.23 6.72
N ASN A 387 14.08 -20.77 7.92
CA ASN A 387 12.67 -20.46 8.19
C ASN A 387 12.35 -19.14 8.94
N ARG A 388 13.29 -18.21 8.99
CA ARG A 388 13.08 -16.93 9.69
C ARG A 388 12.13 -15.98 8.92
N LEU A 389 11.29 -15.23 9.65
CA LEU A 389 10.61 -14.03 9.14
C LEU A 389 11.47 -12.77 9.35
N TYR A 390 11.27 -11.77 8.50
CA TYR A 390 11.99 -10.49 8.55
C TYR A 390 11.02 -9.36 8.84
N TYR A 391 11.27 -8.60 9.90
CA TYR A 391 10.46 -7.42 10.19
C TYR A 391 11.04 -6.21 9.48
N GLU A 392 10.28 -5.68 8.53
CA GLU A 392 10.62 -4.50 7.74
C GLU A 392 10.14 -3.26 8.48
N ARG A 393 11.05 -2.71 9.30
CA ARG A 393 10.81 -1.47 10.03
C ARG A 393 10.85 -0.25 9.11
N ARG A 394 11.61 -0.33 8.00
CA ARG A 394 11.73 0.72 6.98
C ARG A 394 11.36 0.18 5.62
N GLU A 395 10.66 0.99 4.83
CA GLU A 395 10.29 0.61 3.47
C GLU A 395 11.53 0.18 2.65
N ALA A 396 11.36 -0.92 1.92
CA ALA A 396 12.37 -1.54 1.07
C ALA A 396 13.67 -2.01 1.77
N GLN A 397 13.69 -2.10 3.11
CA GLN A 397 14.87 -2.49 3.88
C GLN A 397 15.51 -3.81 3.42
N TYR A 398 14.69 -4.76 2.99
CA TYR A 398 15.16 -6.09 2.60
C TYR A 398 15.19 -6.35 1.10
N VAL A 399 14.84 -5.39 0.26
CA VAL A 399 14.54 -5.75 -1.11
C VAL A 399 15.78 -5.86 -2.00
N ALA A 400 16.83 -5.10 -1.71
CA ALA A 400 18.12 -5.28 -2.35
C ALA A 400 18.84 -6.58 -1.91
N ARG A 401 18.30 -7.35 -0.94
CA ARG A 401 18.92 -8.56 -0.39
C ARG A 401 18.43 -9.80 -1.13
N THR A 402 19.32 -10.40 -1.93
CA THR A 402 19.03 -11.64 -2.68
C THR A 402 18.92 -12.88 -1.80
N ASP A 403 19.48 -12.84 -0.59
CA ASP A 403 19.38 -13.90 0.41
C ASP A 403 18.06 -13.86 1.21
N VAL A 404 17.22 -12.83 1.00
CA VAL A 404 15.94 -12.67 1.68
C VAL A 404 14.78 -13.00 0.75
N ILE A 405 13.99 -14.00 1.16
CA ILE A 405 12.74 -14.35 0.48
C ILE A 405 11.69 -13.29 0.85
N GLN A 406 11.28 -12.47 -0.12
CA GLN A 406 10.37 -11.34 0.08
C GLN A 406 9.00 -11.76 0.68
N ALA A 407 8.51 -12.96 0.38
CA ALA A 407 7.29 -13.49 0.98
C ALA A 407 7.38 -13.68 2.52
N ARG A 408 8.59 -13.65 3.10
CA ARG A 408 8.86 -13.74 4.55
C ARG A 408 9.10 -12.38 5.20
N VAL A 409 9.03 -11.30 4.42
CA VAL A 409 9.15 -9.94 4.92
C VAL A 409 7.79 -9.46 5.42
N VAL A 410 7.78 -8.85 6.60
CA VAL A 410 6.61 -8.36 7.32
C VAL A 410 6.80 -6.85 7.54
N SER A 411 6.09 -6.05 6.75
CA SER A 411 6.01 -4.59 6.92
C SER A 411 5.38 -4.20 8.26
N THR A 412 5.61 -2.95 8.68
CA THR A 412 4.95 -2.32 9.83
C THR A 412 3.42 -2.41 9.74
N THR A 413 2.88 -2.11 8.56
CA THR A 413 1.44 -2.11 8.24
C THR A 413 0.84 -3.52 8.36
N ARG A 414 1.48 -4.54 7.77
CA ARG A 414 1.07 -5.94 7.87
C ARG A 414 1.12 -6.43 9.30
N GLN A 415 2.17 -6.08 10.02
CA GLN A 415 2.32 -6.42 11.42
C GLN A 415 1.17 -5.84 12.27
N ALA A 416 0.76 -4.60 11.99
CA ALA A 416 -0.37 -3.97 12.67
C ALA A 416 -1.68 -4.72 12.38
N LYS A 417 -1.98 -5.03 11.10
CA LYS A 417 -3.17 -5.81 10.71
C LYS A 417 -3.18 -7.21 11.33
N CYS A 418 -2.03 -7.89 11.37
CA CYS A 418 -1.91 -9.21 11.99
C CYS A 418 -2.22 -9.15 13.50
N PHE A 419 -1.62 -8.19 14.21
CA PHE A 419 -1.84 -8.02 15.64
C PHE A 419 -3.30 -7.61 15.94
N ALA A 420 -3.85 -6.67 15.17
CA ALA A 420 -5.23 -6.21 15.28
C ALA A 420 -6.23 -7.35 15.06
N GLY A 421 -6.06 -8.13 13.99
CA GLY A 421 -6.95 -9.23 13.67
C GLY A 421 -6.87 -10.36 14.69
N MET A 422 -5.66 -10.71 15.14
CA MET A 422 -5.47 -11.87 16.02
C MET A 422 -5.69 -11.54 17.50
N PHE A 423 -5.12 -10.45 18.01
CA PHE A 423 -5.05 -10.17 19.46
C PHE A 423 -5.95 -9.04 19.94
N LEU A 424 -6.45 -8.18 19.04
CA LEU A 424 -7.48 -7.19 19.36
C LEU A 424 -8.89 -7.64 18.92
N ASP A 425 -9.02 -8.83 18.30
CA ASP A 425 -10.28 -9.37 17.77
C ASP A 425 -11.04 -8.42 16.84
N ILE A 426 -10.31 -7.64 16.04
CA ILE A 426 -10.89 -6.74 15.02
C ILE A 426 -10.47 -7.18 13.61
N PRO A 427 -10.70 -8.45 13.22
CA PRO A 427 -10.35 -8.92 11.89
C PRO A 427 -11.15 -8.24 10.77
N HIS A 428 -12.33 -7.67 11.08
CA HIS A 428 -13.12 -6.90 10.12
C HIS A 428 -12.43 -5.60 9.69
N LEU A 429 -11.78 -4.87 10.62
CA LEU A 429 -10.98 -3.70 10.27
C LEU A 429 -9.64 -4.10 9.63
N SER A 430 -9.07 -5.23 10.06
CA SER A 430 -7.78 -5.72 9.54
C SER A 430 -7.86 -6.20 8.09
N ALA A 431 -9.04 -6.67 7.67
CA ALA A 431 -9.29 -7.06 6.29
C ALA A 431 -9.32 -5.87 5.32
N GLY A 432 -9.65 -4.67 5.80
CA GLY A 432 -9.69 -3.45 5.00
C GLY A 432 -8.36 -2.68 4.96
N HIS A 433 -8.46 -1.42 4.55
CA HIS A 433 -7.34 -0.47 4.48
C HIS A 433 -6.62 -0.28 5.80
N TYR A 434 -5.31 -0.05 5.75
CA TYR A 434 -4.53 0.25 6.96
C TYR A 434 -5.06 1.48 7.72
N ASN A 435 -5.62 2.46 7.01
CA ASN A 435 -6.21 3.66 7.61
C ASN A 435 -7.26 3.32 8.67
N LYS A 436 -8.03 2.23 8.50
CA LYS A 436 -9.05 1.78 9.47
C LYS A 436 -8.49 1.43 10.85
N ILE A 437 -7.19 1.09 10.94
CA ILE A 437 -6.51 0.76 12.19
C ILE A 437 -5.43 1.77 12.57
N LYS A 438 -5.22 2.82 11.76
CA LYS A 438 -4.15 3.81 11.96
C LYS A 438 -4.32 4.56 13.28
N ASP A 439 -5.54 4.91 13.64
CA ASP A 439 -5.82 5.64 14.89
C ASP A 439 -5.55 4.78 16.13
N LYS A 440 -5.52 3.44 15.99
CA LYS A 440 -5.16 2.51 17.06
C LYS A 440 -3.64 2.39 17.26
N VAL A 441 -2.84 2.83 16.30
CA VAL A 441 -1.37 2.80 16.41
C VAL A 441 -0.89 3.82 17.44
N GLY A 442 -0.02 3.38 18.34
CA GLY A 442 0.45 4.15 19.49
C GLY A 442 -0.53 4.17 20.67
N GLN A 443 -1.75 3.62 20.52
CA GLN A 443 -2.76 3.56 21.59
C GLN A 443 -3.09 2.12 22.01
N GLU A 444 -3.37 1.25 21.04
CA GLU A 444 -3.70 -0.17 21.22
C GLU A 444 -2.74 -1.09 20.43
N ILE A 445 -2.00 -0.54 19.45
CA ILE A 445 -1.04 -1.26 18.61
C ILE A 445 0.33 -0.56 18.75
N PHE A 446 1.42 -1.33 18.85
CA PHE A 446 2.78 -0.81 19.00
C PHE A 446 2.97 0.10 20.23
N VAL A 447 2.39 -0.29 21.35
CA VAL A 447 2.53 0.41 22.63
C VAL A 447 3.80 -0.07 23.33
N ASP A 448 4.65 0.84 23.83
CA ASP A 448 6.01 0.51 24.32
C ASP A 448 6.05 -0.54 25.44
N ASN A 449 4.99 -0.66 26.25
CA ASN A 449 4.91 -1.64 27.33
C ASN A 449 4.29 -3.00 26.92
N HIS A 450 3.92 -3.19 25.66
CA HIS A 450 3.42 -4.47 25.19
C HIS A 450 4.52 -5.53 25.16
N ASN A 451 4.14 -6.78 25.39
CA ASN A 451 4.99 -7.91 25.07
C ASN A 451 5.18 -7.96 23.54
N LEU A 452 6.39 -8.29 23.10
CA LEU A 452 6.74 -8.35 21.68
C LEU A 452 6.30 -9.67 21.03
N LEU A 453 6.24 -10.76 21.81
CA LEU A 453 5.93 -12.10 21.29
C LEU A 453 4.56 -12.22 20.59
N PRO A 454 3.47 -11.57 21.05
CA PRO A 454 2.21 -11.52 20.30
C PRO A 454 2.34 -10.93 18.88
N TYR A 455 3.18 -9.91 18.70
CA TYR A 455 3.41 -9.34 17.37
C TYR A 455 4.05 -10.38 16.45
N TYR A 456 5.13 -11.02 16.90
CA TYR A 456 5.77 -12.10 16.14
C TYR A 456 4.81 -13.27 15.88
N THR A 457 4.08 -13.74 16.90
CA THR A 457 3.10 -14.84 16.79
C THR A 457 2.04 -14.56 15.74
N SER A 458 1.49 -13.35 15.71
CA SER A 458 0.46 -12.98 14.74
C SER A 458 0.97 -12.94 13.30
N ALA A 459 2.18 -12.44 13.09
CA ALA A 459 2.81 -12.41 11.77
C ALA A 459 3.22 -13.82 11.28
N LEU A 460 3.74 -14.66 12.18
CA LEU A 460 4.02 -16.06 11.90
C LEU A 460 2.74 -16.82 11.52
N GLY A 461 1.66 -16.58 12.27
CA GLY A 461 0.34 -17.13 11.97
C GLY A 461 -0.13 -16.74 10.58
N TYR A 462 -0.03 -15.45 10.25
CA TYR A 462 -0.40 -14.94 8.93
C TYR A 462 0.37 -15.63 7.80
N TYR A 463 1.70 -15.71 7.93
CA TYR A 463 2.55 -16.34 6.93
C TYR A 463 2.20 -17.82 6.70
N GLU A 464 2.09 -18.62 7.78
CA GLU A 464 1.83 -20.05 7.66
C GLU A 464 0.39 -20.35 7.18
N VAL A 465 -0.61 -19.57 7.60
CA VAL A 465 -1.99 -19.67 7.08
C VAL A 465 -2.00 -19.42 5.58
N LEU A 466 -1.38 -18.32 5.11
CA LEU A 466 -1.35 -18.02 3.68
C LEU A 466 -0.57 -19.07 2.88
N LYS A 467 0.53 -19.59 3.43
CA LYS A 467 1.30 -20.68 2.81
C LYS A 467 0.45 -21.94 2.62
N ILE A 468 -0.39 -22.30 3.58
CA ILE A 468 -1.34 -23.42 3.45
C ILE A 468 -2.42 -23.11 2.41
N MET A 469 -3.03 -21.93 2.46
CA MET A 469 -4.13 -21.56 1.55
C MET A 469 -3.68 -21.40 0.09
N ASN A 470 -2.44 -20.97 -0.12
CA ASN A 470 -1.86 -20.82 -1.46
C ASN A 470 -1.27 -22.14 -2.01
N ASN A 471 -1.13 -23.19 -1.20
CA ASN A 471 -0.65 -24.48 -1.64
C ASN A 471 -1.62 -25.11 -2.65
N ALA A 472 -1.10 -25.61 -3.78
CA ALA A 472 -1.89 -26.16 -4.89
C ALA A 472 -2.89 -27.23 -4.44
N SER A 473 -2.52 -28.11 -3.49
CA SER A 473 -3.39 -29.19 -2.98
C SER A 473 -4.58 -28.70 -2.16
N HIS A 474 -4.52 -27.47 -1.65
CA HIS A 474 -5.56 -26.89 -0.78
C HIS A 474 -6.28 -25.71 -1.42
N LYS A 475 -5.71 -25.12 -2.48
CA LYS A 475 -6.19 -23.89 -3.11
C LYS A 475 -7.64 -23.97 -3.58
N GLU A 476 -8.07 -25.11 -4.12
CA GLU A 476 -9.46 -25.30 -4.56
C GLU A 476 -10.45 -25.23 -3.39
N LYS A 477 -10.07 -25.76 -2.21
CA LYS A 477 -10.93 -25.83 -1.02
C LYS A 477 -10.87 -24.58 -0.16
N LEU A 478 -9.70 -23.95 -0.07
CA LEU A 478 -9.42 -22.84 0.86
C LEU A 478 -9.32 -21.48 0.18
N GLY A 479 -9.09 -21.44 -1.13
CA GLY A 479 -8.76 -20.20 -1.85
C GLY A 479 -9.82 -19.11 -1.74
N SER A 480 -11.10 -19.47 -1.80
CA SER A 480 -12.23 -18.53 -1.66
C SER A 480 -12.34 -17.91 -0.27
N TYR A 481 -11.72 -18.51 0.74
CA TYR A 481 -11.78 -18.04 2.14
C TYR A 481 -10.59 -17.16 2.52
N LYS A 482 -9.68 -16.88 1.58
CA LYS A 482 -8.49 -16.06 1.83
C LYS A 482 -8.83 -14.65 2.30
N LYS A 483 -9.97 -14.09 1.89
CA LYS A 483 -10.49 -12.80 2.39
C LYS A 483 -10.77 -12.80 3.90
N PHE A 484 -10.96 -13.98 4.51
CA PHE A 484 -11.13 -14.16 5.95
C PHE A 484 -9.82 -14.50 6.68
N LYS A 485 -8.63 -14.27 6.07
CA LYS A 485 -7.32 -14.59 6.66
C LYS A 485 -7.17 -14.06 8.10
N PHE A 486 -7.64 -12.85 8.39
CA PHE A 486 -7.57 -12.29 9.74
C PHE A 486 -8.58 -12.94 10.71
N HIS A 487 -9.79 -13.31 10.27
CA HIS A 487 -10.71 -14.12 11.08
C HIS A 487 -10.13 -15.50 11.36
N ILE A 488 -9.44 -16.11 10.39
CA ILE A 488 -8.77 -17.39 10.57
C ILE A 488 -7.68 -17.27 11.65
N LEU A 489 -6.90 -16.18 11.68
CA LEU A 489 -5.93 -15.93 12.75
C LEU A 489 -6.60 -15.80 14.13
N MET A 490 -7.68 -15.01 14.20
CA MET A 490 -8.47 -14.85 15.42
C MET A 490 -8.99 -16.20 15.94
N ILE A 491 -9.54 -17.04 15.05
CA ILE A 491 -10.06 -18.37 15.41
C ILE A 491 -8.92 -19.30 15.84
N ILE A 492 -7.81 -19.34 15.11
CA ILE A 492 -6.65 -20.20 15.45
C ILE A 492 -6.14 -19.88 16.85
N LYS A 493 -6.02 -18.59 17.21
CA LYS A 493 -5.67 -18.18 18.57
C LYS A 493 -6.57 -18.86 19.60
N TYR A 494 -7.89 -18.78 19.41
CA TYR A 494 -8.86 -19.36 20.35
C TYR A 494 -8.89 -20.89 20.37
N LEU A 495 -8.72 -21.53 19.21
CA LEU A 495 -8.63 -22.99 19.12
C LEU A 495 -7.40 -23.57 19.83
N VAL A 496 -6.30 -22.82 19.86
CA VAL A 496 -5.01 -23.31 20.38
C VAL A 496 -4.76 -22.87 21.83
N ALA A 497 -4.99 -21.59 22.15
CA ALA A 497 -4.67 -21.02 23.46
C ALA A 497 -5.90 -20.77 24.35
N GLY A 498 -7.11 -21.01 23.85
CA GLY A 498 -8.36 -20.82 24.59
C GLY A 498 -8.79 -19.35 24.70
N LEU A 499 -9.94 -19.12 25.33
CA LEU A 499 -10.62 -17.80 25.36
C LEU A 499 -9.99 -16.78 26.32
N ASN A 500 -9.21 -17.23 27.30
CA ASN A 500 -8.72 -16.39 28.38
C ASN A 500 -7.42 -15.65 27.99
N GLN A 501 -7.51 -14.74 27.03
CA GLN A 501 -6.38 -13.92 26.57
C GLN A 501 -5.97 -12.89 27.65
N PRO A 502 -4.69 -12.86 28.09
CA PRO A 502 -4.18 -11.79 28.96
C PRO A 502 -4.14 -10.43 28.24
N LYS A 503 -4.00 -9.35 29.02
CA LYS A 503 -3.71 -8.02 28.45
C LYS A 503 -2.35 -8.05 27.72
N PRO A 504 -2.18 -7.34 26.60
CA PRO A 504 -0.93 -7.38 25.81
C PRO A 504 0.35 -7.01 26.57
N ASN A 505 0.27 -6.26 27.67
CA ASN A 505 1.39 -5.88 28.53
C ASN A 505 1.60 -6.81 29.76
N ASN A 506 0.76 -7.83 29.93
CA ASN A 506 0.89 -8.80 31.03
C ASN A 506 1.92 -9.87 30.65
N LYS A 507 2.86 -10.22 31.54
CA LYS A 507 3.85 -11.28 31.32
C LYS A 507 3.25 -12.64 30.90
N GLN A 508 2.05 -12.96 31.39
CA GLN A 508 1.32 -14.18 31.01
C GLN A 508 0.98 -14.24 29.52
N MET A 509 1.05 -13.12 28.81
CA MET A 509 0.82 -13.06 27.37
C MET A 509 1.86 -13.89 26.59
N GLU A 510 3.09 -14.01 27.09
CA GLU A 510 4.10 -14.88 26.49
C GLU A 510 3.69 -16.36 26.62
N THR A 511 3.26 -16.76 27.81
CA THR A 511 2.73 -18.11 28.08
C THR A 511 1.52 -18.44 27.21
N TYR A 512 0.64 -17.47 26.99
CA TYR A 512 -0.51 -17.61 26.10
C TYR A 512 -0.09 -17.80 24.62
N CYS A 513 1.02 -17.20 24.20
CA CYS A 513 1.51 -17.29 22.81
C CYS A 513 2.31 -18.58 22.53
N HIS A 514 2.99 -19.16 23.51
CA HIS A 514 3.81 -20.38 23.32
C HIS A 514 3.10 -21.53 22.59
N PRO A 515 1.90 -22.01 23.01
CA PRO A 515 1.25 -23.12 22.31
C PRO A 515 0.88 -22.75 20.86
N ILE A 516 0.58 -21.47 20.59
CA ILE A 516 0.31 -20.98 19.24
C ILE A 516 1.58 -21.04 18.39
N VAL A 517 2.70 -20.54 18.91
CA VAL A 517 4.00 -20.58 18.22
C VAL A 517 4.44 -22.02 17.98
N GLU A 518 4.25 -22.93 18.94
CA GLU A 518 4.58 -24.35 18.78
C GLU A 518 3.79 -25.05 17.66
N VAL A 519 2.52 -24.65 17.47
CA VAL A 519 1.67 -25.14 16.38
C VAL A 519 2.09 -24.56 15.03
N LEU A 520 2.52 -23.30 15.01
CA LEU A 520 2.93 -22.59 13.80
C LEU A 520 4.35 -22.95 13.35
N ASP A 521 5.25 -23.21 14.29
CA ASP A 521 6.65 -23.53 14.01
C ASP A 521 6.84 -25.00 13.63
N SER A 522 6.78 -25.24 12.32
CA SER A 522 6.90 -26.56 11.70
C SER A 522 8.30 -27.22 11.77
N VAL A 523 9.32 -26.54 12.30
CA VAL A 523 10.72 -27.03 12.24
C VAL A 523 11.04 -28.08 13.29
N LEU A 524 10.35 -28.05 14.44
CA LEU A 524 10.67 -28.96 15.55
C LEU A 524 10.06 -30.36 15.34
N GLU A 525 8.93 -30.51 14.64
CA GLU A 525 8.38 -31.82 14.22
C GLU A 525 7.49 -31.73 12.95
N PRO A 526 8.01 -32.03 11.74
CA PRO A 526 7.34 -31.67 10.47
C PRO A 526 6.02 -32.39 10.16
N LYS A 527 5.83 -33.63 10.62
CA LYS A 527 4.68 -34.46 10.19
C LYS A 527 3.42 -34.20 11.02
N ASN A 528 3.50 -34.30 12.34
CA ASN A 528 2.32 -34.21 13.20
C ASN A 528 1.84 -32.77 13.39
N ARG A 529 2.75 -31.79 13.51
CA ARG A 529 2.40 -30.37 13.72
C ARG A 529 1.88 -29.69 12.47
N SER A 530 2.43 -30.01 11.29
CA SER A 530 1.86 -29.55 10.01
C SER A 530 0.43 -30.06 9.79
N ILE A 531 0.13 -31.29 10.24
CA ILE A 531 -1.23 -31.83 10.19
C ILE A 531 -2.15 -31.06 11.14
N TYR A 532 -1.69 -30.76 12.36
CA TYR A 532 -2.49 -30.00 13.32
C TYR A 532 -2.82 -28.58 12.82
N LEU A 533 -1.82 -27.81 12.37
CA LEU A 533 -2.08 -26.48 11.81
C LEU A 533 -3.05 -26.51 10.63
N LYS A 534 -2.87 -27.47 9.71
CA LYS A 534 -3.82 -27.66 8.60
C LYS A 534 -5.22 -27.92 9.12
N ARG A 535 -5.39 -28.83 10.10
CA ARG A 535 -6.69 -29.10 10.72
C ARG A 535 -7.28 -27.83 11.34
N SER A 536 -6.49 -27.03 12.05
CA SER A 536 -6.95 -25.77 12.64
C SER A 536 -7.42 -24.75 11.59
N VAL A 537 -6.72 -24.64 10.45
CA VAL A 537 -7.16 -23.79 9.33
C VAL A 537 -8.49 -24.27 8.74
N TYR A 538 -8.63 -25.59 8.50
CA TYR A 538 -9.89 -26.16 8.02
C TYR A 538 -11.05 -25.97 9.02
N SER A 539 -10.79 -26.16 10.31
CA SER A 539 -11.78 -25.92 11.37
C SER A 539 -12.20 -24.46 11.41
N ALA A 540 -11.26 -23.52 11.32
CA ALA A 540 -11.56 -22.10 11.27
C ALA A 540 -12.44 -21.72 10.08
N VAL A 541 -12.12 -22.23 8.88
CA VAL A 541 -12.94 -22.03 7.68
C VAL A 541 -14.35 -22.62 7.85
N ASN A 542 -14.46 -23.83 8.41
CA ASN A 542 -15.77 -24.44 8.67
C ASN A 542 -16.61 -23.63 9.66
N MET A 543 -15.99 -23.06 10.69
CA MET A 543 -16.66 -22.15 11.63
C MET A 543 -17.17 -20.91 10.90
N ILE A 544 -16.34 -20.27 10.08
CA ILE A 544 -16.74 -19.11 9.26
C ILE A 544 -17.94 -19.47 8.37
N ILE A 545 -17.92 -20.62 7.69
CA ILE A 545 -19.02 -21.07 6.83
C ILE A 545 -20.33 -21.23 7.63
N LYS A 546 -20.29 -21.95 8.75
CA LYS A 546 -21.47 -22.20 9.59
C LYS A 546 -22.03 -20.90 10.15
N THR A 547 -21.17 -20.04 10.67
CA THR A 547 -21.55 -18.74 11.21
C THR A 547 -22.14 -17.86 10.10
N ALA A 548 -21.52 -17.83 8.91
CA ALA A 548 -22.01 -17.04 7.78
C ALA A 548 -23.39 -17.52 7.29
N MET A 549 -23.63 -18.84 7.27
CA MET A 549 -24.95 -19.41 6.92
C MET A 549 -26.06 -18.88 7.81
N VAL A 550 -25.82 -18.84 9.12
CA VAL A 550 -26.82 -18.39 10.08
C VAL A 550 -26.94 -16.86 10.06
N TYR A 551 -25.81 -16.14 10.12
CA TYR A 551 -25.78 -14.68 10.18
C TYR A 551 -26.43 -14.03 8.96
N VAL A 552 -26.09 -14.48 7.74
CA VAL A 552 -26.65 -13.91 6.51
C VAL A 552 -28.15 -14.21 6.39
N LYS A 553 -28.60 -15.40 6.82
CA LYS A 553 -30.01 -15.76 6.83
C LYS A 553 -30.81 -14.83 7.77
N ILE A 554 -30.31 -14.62 8.99
CA ILE A 554 -30.98 -13.80 10.00
C ILE A 554 -30.97 -12.31 9.61
N THR A 555 -29.82 -11.77 9.21
CA THR A 555 -29.65 -10.32 9.06
C THR A 555 -30.00 -9.79 7.67
N LYS A 556 -29.88 -10.62 6.62
CA LYS A 556 -30.06 -10.18 5.23
C LYS A 556 -31.30 -10.80 4.56
N ASN A 557 -32.02 -11.70 5.24
CA ASN A 557 -33.21 -12.38 4.75
C ASN A 557 -33.06 -12.94 3.31
N LYS A 558 -31.89 -13.52 3.03
CA LYS A 558 -31.52 -14.06 1.71
C LYS A 558 -30.91 -15.45 1.88
N GLU A 559 -31.36 -16.40 1.07
CA GLU A 559 -30.73 -17.72 0.95
C GLU A 559 -29.60 -17.67 -0.09
N TYR A 560 -28.36 -17.79 0.37
CA TYR A 560 -27.19 -17.90 -0.49
C TYR A 560 -26.70 -19.35 -0.53
N ARG A 561 -26.43 -19.88 -1.74
CA ARG A 561 -25.76 -21.19 -1.90
C ARG A 561 -24.35 -21.21 -1.28
N GLN A 562 -23.67 -20.07 -1.25
CA GLN A 562 -22.41 -19.86 -0.54
C GLN A 562 -22.46 -18.52 0.20
N PRO A 563 -22.93 -18.50 1.47
CA PRO A 563 -23.11 -17.26 2.25
C PRO A 563 -21.82 -16.49 2.50
N THR A 564 -20.68 -17.17 2.46
CA THR A 564 -19.34 -16.55 2.52
C THR A 564 -19.01 -15.70 1.30
N ASN A 565 -19.78 -15.81 0.21
CA ASN A 565 -19.67 -14.92 -0.95
C ASN A 565 -20.56 -13.68 -0.83
N TYR A 566 -21.19 -13.46 0.33
CA TYR A 566 -21.86 -12.19 0.58
C TYR A 566 -20.81 -11.04 0.54
N PRO A 567 -21.02 -10.01 -0.31
CA PRO A 567 -20.06 -8.93 -0.46
C PRO A 567 -19.78 -8.23 0.88
N GLY A 568 -18.51 -8.02 1.20
CA GLY A 568 -18.07 -7.32 2.42
C GLY A 568 -18.31 -8.08 3.74
N LEU A 569 -18.68 -9.36 3.72
CA LEU A 569 -18.94 -10.10 4.97
C LEU A 569 -17.70 -10.17 5.90
N ASN A 570 -16.50 -10.24 5.33
CA ASN A 570 -15.24 -10.21 6.08
C ASN A 570 -14.92 -8.83 6.67
N GLU A 571 -15.70 -7.80 6.37
CA GLU A 571 -15.57 -6.45 6.93
C GLU A 571 -16.76 -6.07 7.82
N ASP A 572 -17.74 -6.97 7.97
CA ASP A 572 -18.91 -6.76 8.81
C ASP A 572 -18.55 -7.02 10.29
N GLU A 573 -18.59 -5.96 11.09
CA GLU A 573 -18.36 -6.02 12.54
C GLU A 573 -19.39 -6.93 13.23
N GLY A 574 -20.66 -6.87 12.82
CA GLY A 574 -21.73 -7.71 13.35
C GLY A 574 -21.48 -9.20 13.07
N PHE A 575 -20.97 -9.53 11.89
CA PHE A 575 -20.54 -10.90 11.59
C PHE A 575 -19.38 -11.34 12.50
N THR A 576 -18.41 -10.46 12.73
CA THR A 576 -17.27 -10.74 13.61
C THR A 576 -17.73 -10.98 15.05
N ASN A 577 -18.62 -10.14 15.59
CA ASN A 577 -19.16 -10.29 16.93
C ASN A 577 -19.96 -11.58 17.07
N TYR A 578 -20.81 -11.90 16.09
CA TYR A 578 -21.59 -13.14 16.07
C TYR A 578 -20.68 -14.39 16.01
N LEU A 579 -19.58 -14.33 15.27
CA LEU A 579 -18.57 -15.39 15.25
C LEU A 579 -17.88 -15.57 16.62
N LYS A 580 -17.58 -14.48 17.33
CA LYS A 580 -16.99 -14.54 18.67
C LYS A 580 -17.95 -15.18 19.68
N GLU A 581 -19.22 -14.83 19.65
CA GLU A 581 -20.26 -15.46 20.47
C GLU A 581 -20.37 -16.97 20.19
N TYR A 582 -20.31 -17.34 18.91
CA TYR A 582 -20.31 -18.76 18.52
C TYR A 582 -19.09 -19.52 19.06
N LEU A 583 -17.90 -18.93 19.00
CA LEU A 583 -16.68 -19.52 19.59
C LEU A 583 -16.79 -19.67 21.11
N GLN A 584 -17.38 -18.68 21.79
CA GLN A 584 -17.63 -18.74 23.22
C GLN A 584 -18.63 -19.82 23.61
N ALA A 585 -19.67 -20.03 22.80
CA ALA A 585 -20.65 -21.08 23.03
C ALA A 585 -20.04 -22.48 22.87
N ILE A 586 -19.21 -22.70 21.85
CA ILE A 586 -18.52 -23.99 21.64
C ILE A 586 -17.56 -24.30 22.78
N ALA A 587 -16.75 -23.32 23.20
CA ALA A 587 -15.80 -23.52 24.28
C ALA A 587 -16.50 -23.85 25.63
N LYS A 588 -17.73 -23.38 25.83
CA LYS A 588 -18.57 -23.75 26.98
C LYS A 588 -19.19 -25.13 26.85
N SER A 589 -19.51 -25.60 25.63
CA SER A 589 -20.08 -26.94 25.41
C SER A 589 -19.05 -28.06 25.47
N ASP A 590 -17.79 -27.80 25.10
CA ASP A 590 -16.68 -28.78 25.23
C ASP A 590 -16.16 -28.91 26.68
N ALA A 591 -16.66 -28.09 27.61
CA ALA A 591 -16.31 -28.06 29.04
C ALA A 591 -17.38 -28.69 29.95
N ILE A 592 -18.47 -29.24 29.38
CA ILE A 592 -19.54 -30.00 30.03
C ILE A 592 -19.45 -31.44 29.52
#